data_AF-A0A239PC32-F1
#
_entry.id   AF-A0A239PC32-F1
#
_cell.length_a   1.000
_cell.length_b   1.000
_cell.length_c   1.000
_cell.angle_alpha   90.00
_cell.angle_beta   90.00
_cell.angle_gamma   90.00
#
_symmetry.space_group_name_H-M   'P 1'
#
loop_
_entity.id
_entity.type
_entity.pdbx_description
1 polymer ?
#
loop_
_entity_poly.entity_id
_entity_poly.type
_entity_poly.pdbx_seq_one_letter_code
_entity_poly.pdbx_strand_id
1 'polypeptide(L)' 'MRRGTWPLIGLAVGAAGGWLWGWYASDYEAIDSAVGTAFLGALAGLLVGAVAYTVKR' A
#
# COMPACT_ATOMS: atom_id res chain seq x y z
N MET A 1 14.92 -11.59 9.03
CA MET A 1 13.48 -11.24 8.89
C MET A 1 12.70 -12.54 8.66
N ARG A 2 11.61 -12.79 9.41
CA ARG A 2 10.83 -14.03 9.28
C ARG A 2 10.11 -14.03 7.92
N ARG A 3 10.14 -15.12 7.16
CA ARG A 3 9.62 -15.17 5.78
C ARG A 3 8.17 -14.68 5.63
N GLY A 4 7.33 -14.79 6.66
CA GLY A 4 5.95 -14.29 6.65
C GLY A 4 5.78 -12.76 6.68
N THR A 5 6.84 -11.95 6.79
CA THR A 5 6.70 -10.49 6.85
C THR A 5 6.54 -9.81 5.49
N TRP A 6 6.79 -10.48 4.37
CA TRP A 6 6.72 -9.86 3.03
C TRP A 6 5.35 -9.29 2.67
N PRO A 7 4.21 -9.97 2.94
CA PRO A 7 2.88 -9.40 2.69
C PRO A 7 2.60 -8.17 3.57
N LEU A 8 3.06 -8.17 4.81
CA LEU A 8 2.88 -7.07 5.76
C LEU A 8 3.71 -5.84 5.38
N ILE A 9 4.94 -6.06 4.89
CA ILE A 9 5.79 -4.98 4.35
C ILE A 9 5.13 -4.39 3.11
N GLY A 10 4.62 -5.23 2.21
CA GLY A 10 3.87 -4.79 1.04
C GLY A 10 2.67 -3.93 1.42
N LEU A 11 1.85 -4.38 2.38
CA LEU A 11 0.71 -3.61 2.89
C LEU A 11 1.14 -2.23 3.40
N ALA A 12 2.17 -2.17 4.25
CA ALA A 12 2.61 -0.93 4.87
C ALA A 12 3.16 0.07 3.83
N VAL A 13 3.99 -0.42 2.88
CA VAL A 13 4.56 0.40 1.81
C VAL A 13 3.46 0.88 0.86
N GLY A 14 2.54 0.00 0.50
CA GLY A 14 1.39 0.34 -0.33
C GLY A 14 0.51 1.41 0.32
N ALA A 15 0.19 1.27 1.61
CA ALA A 15 -0.61 2.23 2.36
C ALA A 15 0.05 3.60 2.39
N ALA A 16 1.35 3.64 2.70
CA ALA A 16 2.13 4.87 2.75
C ALA A 16 2.23 5.54 1.37
N GLY A 17 2.47 4.78 0.32
CA GLY A 17 2.54 5.28 -1.06
C GLY A 17 1.20 5.80 -1.57
N GLY A 18 0.11 5.07 -1.29
CA GLY A 18 -1.25 5.50 -1.63
C GLY A 18 -1.66 6.78 -0.90
N TRP A 19 -1.35 6.88 0.39
CA TRP A 19 -1.65 8.06 1.20
C TRP A 19 -0.90 9.30 0.71
N LEU A 20 0.41 9.15 0.44
CA LEU A 20 1.22 10.22 -0.15
C LEU A 20 0.67 10.65 -1.51
N TRP A 21 0.25 9.69 -2.35
CA TRP A 21 -0.34 9.99 -3.64
C TRP A 21 -1.64 10.79 -3.51
N GLY A 22 -2.57 10.37 -2.64
CA GLY A 22 -3.79 11.13 -2.43
C GLY A 22 -3.56 12.52 -1.87
N TRP A 23 -2.57 12.69 -0.98
CA TRP A 23 -2.20 14.00 -0.47
C TRP A 23 -1.61 14.93 -1.54
N TYR A 24 -0.72 14.41 -2.40
CA TYR A 24 -0.04 15.20 -3.42
C TYR A 24 -0.84 15.42 -4.70
N ALA A 25 -1.70 14.47 -5.08
CA ALA A 25 -2.39 14.48 -6.38
C ALA A 25 -3.82 15.06 -6.33
N SER A 26 -4.28 15.52 -5.17
CA SER A 26 -5.68 15.94 -5.00
C SER A 26 -5.80 17.43 -4.79
N ASP A 27 -6.23 18.12 -5.86
CA ASP A 27 -6.64 19.53 -5.82
C ASP A 27 -8.05 19.71 -5.23
N TYR A 28 -8.74 18.63 -4.85
CA TYR A 28 -10.09 18.60 -4.28
C TYR A 28 -10.10 17.71 -3.02
N GLU A 29 -10.50 18.29 -1.87
CA GLU A 29 -10.65 17.63 -0.55
C GLU A 29 -9.60 16.56 -0.22
N ALA A 30 -8.37 17.02 0.04
CA ALA A 30 -7.19 16.19 0.28
C ALA A 30 -7.35 15.09 1.35
N ILE A 31 -8.30 15.23 2.28
CA ILE A 31 -8.53 14.24 3.34
C ILE A 31 -9.28 13.02 2.82
N ASP A 32 -10.39 13.19 2.10
CA ASP A 32 -11.19 12.06 1.60
C ASP A 32 -10.46 11.31 0.48
N SER A 33 -9.73 12.05 -0.37
CA SER A 33 -8.92 11.45 -1.42
C SER A 33 -7.71 10.69 -0.85
N ALA A 34 -7.06 11.19 0.21
CA ALA A 34 -5.91 10.54 0.84
C ALA A 34 -6.30 9.24 1.56
N VAL A 35 -7.47 9.19 2.21
CA VAL A 35 -7.94 7.95 2.86
C VAL A 35 -8.26 6.89 1.81
N GLY A 36 -8.99 7.25 0.74
CA GLY A 36 -9.33 6.31 -0.32
C GLY A 36 -8.11 5.77 -1.07
N THR A 37 -7.18 6.65 -1.43
CA THR A 37 -5.92 6.25 -2.11
C THR A 37 -4.98 5.48 -1.20
N ALA A 38 -4.91 5.79 0.09
CA ALA A 38 -4.16 4.99 1.07
C ALA A 38 -4.70 3.56 1.16
N PHE A 39 -6.01 3.39 1.19
CA PHE A 39 -6.64 2.07 1.21
C PHE A 39 -6.32 1.27 -0.06
N LEU A 40 -6.48 1.89 -1.24
CA LEU A 40 -6.15 1.24 -2.52
C LEU A 40 -4.66 0.90 -2.62
N GLY A 41 -3.80 1.81 -2.17
CA GLY A 41 -2.37 1.56 -2.10
C GLY A 41 -2.04 0.40 -1.17
N ALA A 42 -2.63 0.34 0.02
CA ALA A 42 -2.44 -0.74 0.99
C ALA A 42 -2.83 -2.11 0.40
N LEU A 43 -3.97 -2.15 -0.29
CA LEU A 43 -4.47 -3.36 -0.95
C LEU A 43 -3.52 -3.82 -2.06
N ALA A 44 -3.10 -2.90 -2.93
CA ALA A 44 -2.14 -3.20 -4.00
C ALA A 44 -0.80 -3.68 -3.43
N GLY A 45 -0.30 -3.01 -2.40
CA GLY A 45 0.94 -3.38 -1.72
C GLY A 45 0.87 -4.75 -1.05
N LEU A 46 -0.24 -5.08 -0.38
CA LEU A 46 -0.46 -6.40 0.21
C LEU A 46 -0.44 -7.51 -0.86
N LEU A 47 -1.11 -7.29 -1.99
CA LEU A 47 -1.12 -8.24 -3.10
C LEU A 47 0.28 -8.45 -3.67
N VAL A 48 1.05 -7.39 -3.90
CA VAL A 48 2.44 -7.47 -4.35
C VAL A 48 3.31 -8.22 -3.34
N GLY A 49 3.16 -7.93 -2.05
CA GLY A 49 3.88 -8.62 -0.98
C GLY A 49 3.53 -10.10 -0.87
N ALA A 50 2.26 -10.48 -1.12
CA ALA A 50 1.81 -11.87 -1.18
C ALA A 50 2.37 -12.61 -2.41
N VAL A 51 2.37 -11.99 -3.58
CA VAL A 51 3.01 -12.54 -4.79
C VAL A 51 4.51 -12.75 -4.55
N ALA A 52 5.20 -11.73 -4.03
CA ALA A 52 6.64 -11.82 -3.73
C ALA A 52 6.97 -12.92 -2.70
N TYR A 53 6.11 -13.13 -1.71
CA TYR A 53 6.23 -14.26 -0.78
C TYR A 53 6.09 -15.61 -1.48
N THR A 54 5.10 -15.72 -2.38
CA THR A 54 4.78 -16.97 -3.10
C THR A 54 5.88 -17.35 -4.07
N VAL A 55 6.46 -16.37 -4.79
CA VAL A 55 7.58 -16.58 -5.72
C VAL A 55 8.89 -16.93 -5.00
N LYS A 56 9.07 -16.48 -3.75
CA LYS A 56 10.25 -16.80 -2.93
C LYS A 56 10.12 -18.11 -2.13
N ARG A 57 9.01 -18.85 -2.29
CA ARG A 57 8.77 -20.14 -1.64
C ARG A 57 9.25 -21.28 -2.53
#